data_AF-A0A9W6C444-F1
#
_entry.id   AF-A0A9W6C444-F1
#
_cell.length_a   1.000
_cell.length_b   1.000
_cell.length_c   1.000
_cell.angle_alpha   90.00
_cell.angle_beta   90.00
_cell.angle_gamma   90.00
#
_symmetry.space_group_name_H-M   'P 1'
#
loop_
_entity.id
_entity.type
_entity.pdbx_description
1 polymer ?
#
loop_
_entity_poly.entity_id
_entity_poly.type
_entity_poly.pdbx_seq_one_letter_code
_entity_poly.pdbx_strand_id
1 'polypeptide(L)'
;MDYLISSDQFWEGTGYENLLLEQVGDFTLQAGQHCVTYETSDELSDGQYYLTMYNNNNATISTRDYDYDSDENYDGTYSGTEGDESYYYKYLVDETAGTFTLVDSVPVTYSGYVSSVQQVGDNLLTDSGSAFEANEFDQDHNLIQTLTGSGATWWYRVFKYDYSGYWFA
;
A
#
# COMPACT_ATOMS: atom_id res chain seq x y z
N MET A 1 5.30 -20.10 -4.92
CA MET A 1 4.53 -19.14 -4.09
C MET A 1 5.08 -19.37 -2.72
N ASP A 2 5.82 -18.39 -2.23
CA ASP A 2 6.75 -18.61 -1.14
C ASP A 2 6.16 -18.13 0.18
N TYR A 3 5.36 -17.06 0.14
CA TYR A 3 4.54 -16.60 1.28
C TYR A 3 3.32 -15.78 0.83
N LEU A 4 2.46 -15.43 1.79
CA LEU A 4 1.31 -14.53 1.70
C LEU A 4 1.37 -13.51 2.87
N ILE A 5 0.96 -12.27 2.61
CA ILE A 5 0.71 -11.25 3.64
C ILE A 5 -0.77 -10.88 3.55
N SER A 6 -1.57 -11.39 4.47
CA SER A 6 -3.04 -11.29 4.48
C SER A 6 -3.57 -11.82 5.81
N SER A 7 -4.85 -11.56 6.10
CA SER A 7 -5.55 -12.17 7.24
C SER A 7 -5.56 -13.69 7.15
N ASP A 8 -5.37 -14.37 8.28
CA ASP A 8 -5.51 -15.82 8.41
C ASP A 8 -6.96 -16.28 8.19
N GLN A 9 -7.94 -15.53 8.70
CA GLN A 9 -9.37 -15.79 8.49
C GLN A 9 -9.73 -15.78 7.01
N PHE A 10 -9.13 -14.87 6.22
CA PHE A 10 -9.38 -14.79 4.79
C PHE A 10 -8.91 -16.04 4.02
N TRP A 11 -7.90 -16.74 4.53
CA TRP A 11 -7.31 -17.93 3.90
C TRP A 11 -7.73 -19.24 4.58
N GLU A 12 -8.60 -19.21 5.58
CA GLU A 12 -9.06 -20.41 6.28
C GLU A 12 -9.70 -21.43 5.31
N GLY A 13 -9.23 -22.67 5.37
CA GLY A 13 -9.75 -23.80 4.59
C GLY A 13 -9.33 -23.80 3.12
N THR A 14 -8.42 -22.92 2.71
CA THR A 14 -7.94 -22.82 1.32
C THR A 14 -6.76 -23.74 1.02
N GLY A 15 -6.05 -24.22 2.05
CA GLY A 15 -4.82 -24.99 1.93
C GLY A 15 -3.54 -24.16 1.75
N TYR A 16 -3.64 -22.82 1.81
CA TYR A 16 -2.53 -21.88 1.71
C TYR A 16 -2.16 -21.22 3.04
N GLU A 17 -2.78 -21.62 4.15
CA GLU A 17 -2.61 -21.04 5.48
C GLU A 17 -1.13 -21.10 5.92
N ASN A 18 -0.42 -22.18 5.53
CA ASN A 18 0.99 -22.38 5.84
C ASN A 18 1.94 -21.41 5.13
N LEU A 19 1.43 -20.62 4.18
CA LEU A 19 2.20 -19.59 3.47
C LEU A 19 2.09 -18.22 4.14
N LEU A 20 1.17 -18.03 5.09
CA LEU A 20 0.97 -16.73 5.73
C LEU A 20 2.18 -16.38 6.59
N LEU A 21 2.69 -15.17 6.39
CA LEU A 21 3.61 -14.56 7.34
C LEU A 21 2.83 -14.11 8.58
N GLU A 22 3.47 -14.19 9.74
CA GLU A 22 2.90 -13.71 11.00
C GLU A 22 2.97 -12.17 11.06
N GLN A 23 1.83 -11.55 11.34
CA GLN A 23 1.75 -10.12 11.62
C GLN A 23 2.36 -9.83 12.99
N VAL A 24 3.39 -8.98 13.03
CA VAL A 24 3.99 -8.51 14.28
C VAL A 24 3.58 -7.07 14.52
N GLY A 25 2.75 -6.87 15.55
CA GLY A 25 2.19 -5.57 15.93
C GLY A 25 0.70 -5.46 15.64
N ASP A 26 0.07 -4.45 16.25
CA ASP A 26 -1.37 -4.19 16.14
C ASP A 26 -1.62 -3.09 15.11
N PHE A 27 -2.05 -3.47 13.92
CA PHE A 27 -2.39 -2.57 12.81
C PHE A 27 -3.37 -3.25 11.85
N THR A 28 -4.19 -2.45 11.16
CA THR A 28 -5.09 -2.93 10.10
C THR A 28 -4.29 -3.38 8.89
N LEU A 29 -4.62 -4.56 8.35
CA LEU A 29 -4.00 -5.08 7.14
C LEU A 29 -4.38 -4.29 5.90
N GLN A 30 -3.51 -4.35 4.89
CA GLN A 30 -3.77 -3.73 3.60
C GLN A 30 -4.96 -4.38 2.90
N ALA A 31 -5.83 -3.54 2.31
CA ALA A 31 -6.98 -3.97 1.52
C ALA A 31 -7.08 -3.13 0.23
N GLY A 32 -7.13 -3.83 -0.92
CA GLY A 32 -7.24 -3.20 -2.23
C GLY A 32 -5.98 -2.46 -2.71
N GLN A 33 -4.82 -2.80 -2.16
CA GLN A 33 -3.55 -2.09 -2.34
C GLN A 33 -3.07 -2.01 -3.80
N HIS A 34 -2.35 -0.94 -4.10
CA HIS A 34 -1.67 -0.73 -5.38
C HIS A 34 -0.19 -0.39 -5.22
N CYS A 35 0.54 -0.53 -6.32
CA CYS A 35 1.95 -0.12 -6.45
C CYS A 35 2.83 -0.70 -5.33
N VAL A 36 2.71 -2.00 -5.08
CA VAL A 36 3.62 -2.70 -4.18
C VAL A 36 5.02 -2.68 -4.79
N THR A 37 5.98 -2.12 -4.06
CA THR A 37 7.38 -2.00 -4.47
C THR A 37 8.27 -2.70 -3.45
N TYR A 38 9.25 -3.46 -3.97
CA TYR A 38 10.27 -4.14 -3.19
C TYR A 38 11.50 -3.25 -3.05
N GLU A 39 11.96 -3.05 -1.82
CA GLU A 39 13.10 -2.20 -1.49
C GLU A 39 14.10 -2.94 -0.59
N THR A 40 15.39 -2.74 -0.84
CA THR A 40 16.49 -3.32 -0.03
C THR A 40 17.37 -2.20 0.52
N SER A 41 18.08 -2.50 1.59
CA SER A 41 19.06 -1.61 2.21
C SER A 41 20.22 -2.44 2.75
N ASP A 42 21.43 -1.90 2.71
CA ASP A 42 22.63 -2.52 3.29
C ASP A 42 22.54 -2.62 4.83
N GLU A 43 21.58 -1.94 5.45
CA GLU A 43 21.33 -2.00 6.90
C GLU A 43 20.43 -3.18 7.32
N LEU A 44 19.78 -3.84 6.35
CA LEU A 44 18.89 -4.96 6.62
C LEU A 44 19.67 -6.28 6.74
N SER A 45 19.15 -7.20 7.57
CA SER A 45 19.72 -8.54 7.67
C SER A 45 19.36 -9.38 6.44
N ASP A 46 20.12 -10.44 6.18
CA ASP A 46 19.78 -11.40 5.11
C ASP A 46 18.35 -11.92 5.27
N GLY A 47 17.57 -11.88 4.20
CA GLY A 47 16.15 -12.27 4.20
C GLY A 47 15.19 -11.17 4.64
N GLN A 48 15.68 -9.96 4.93
CA GLN A 48 14.86 -8.79 5.21
C GLN A 48 14.81 -7.81 4.03
N TYR A 49 13.64 -7.24 3.81
CA TYR A 49 13.40 -6.19 2.81
C TYR A 49 12.17 -5.38 3.20
N TYR A 50 12.01 -4.21 2.58
CA TYR A 50 10.79 -3.45 2.71
C TYR A 50 9.84 -3.72 1.56
N LEU A 51 8.54 -3.76 1.87
CA LEU A 51 7.48 -3.61 0.88
C LEU A 51 6.76 -2.29 1.12
N THR A 52 6.78 -1.42 0.13
CA THR A 52 6.05 -0.16 0.14
C THR A 52 4.81 -0.27 -0.75
N MET A 53 3.71 0.37 -0.37
CA MET A 53 2.48 0.33 -1.14
C MET A 53 1.55 1.49 -0.83
N TYR A 54 0.65 1.76 -1.76
CA TYR A 54 -0.55 2.52 -1.47
C TYR A 54 -1.60 1.52 -0.99
N ASN A 55 -1.87 1.47 0.32
CA ASN A 55 -3.01 0.77 0.87
C ASN A 55 -4.27 1.61 0.64
N ASN A 56 -5.06 1.22 -0.37
CA ASN A 56 -6.33 1.87 -0.68
C ASN A 56 -7.32 1.83 0.49
N ASN A 57 -7.12 0.92 1.45
CA ASN A 57 -7.99 0.70 2.59
C ASN A 57 -9.42 0.35 2.15
N ASN A 58 -9.54 -0.37 1.03
CA ASN A 58 -10.81 -0.73 0.40
C ASN A 58 -11.00 -2.25 0.42
N ALA A 59 -11.81 -2.71 1.35
CA ALA A 59 -12.18 -4.10 1.58
C ALA A 59 -13.32 -4.57 0.65
N THR A 60 -13.10 -4.42 -0.67
CA THR A 60 -14.05 -4.90 -1.69
C THR A 60 -13.52 -6.14 -2.39
N ILE A 61 -14.32 -7.22 -2.41
CA ILE A 61 -14.01 -8.43 -3.17
C ILE A 61 -15.19 -8.86 -4.04
N SER A 62 -14.90 -9.35 -5.26
CA SER A 62 -15.92 -9.81 -6.22
C SER A 62 -15.76 -11.28 -6.62
N THR A 63 -14.72 -11.95 -6.12
CA THR A 63 -14.33 -13.31 -6.53
C THR A 63 -14.73 -14.38 -5.53
N ARG A 64 -15.10 -14.01 -4.31
CA ARG A 64 -15.62 -14.89 -3.25
C ARG A 64 -16.59 -14.12 -2.37
N ASP A 65 -17.42 -14.86 -1.65
CA ASP A 65 -18.24 -14.33 -0.56
C ASP A 65 -17.37 -14.29 0.70
N TYR A 66 -17.00 -13.08 1.14
CA TYR A 66 -16.19 -12.86 2.35
C TYR A 66 -16.70 -11.62 3.07
N ASP A 67 -16.92 -11.75 4.37
CA ASP A 67 -17.42 -10.68 5.22
C ASP A 67 -16.24 -10.02 5.95
N TYR A 68 -15.74 -8.92 5.38
CA TYR A 68 -14.64 -8.16 5.96
C TYR A 68 -14.98 -7.54 7.32
N ASP A 69 -16.26 -7.25 7.60
CA ASP A 69 -16.68 -6.68 8.89
C ASP A 69 -16.56 -7.69 10.05
N SER A 70 -16.43 -8.99 9.72
CA SER A 70 -16.25 -10.06 10.71
C SER A 70 -14.78 -10.35 11.05
N ASP A 71 -13.85 -9.76 10.33
CA ASP A 71 -12.42 -10.00 10.44
C ASP A 71 -11.70 -8.76 10.97
N GLU A 72 -11.30 -8.82 12.24
CA GLU A 72 -10.64 -7.72 12.96
C GLU A 72 -9.35 -7.23 12.29
N ASN A 73 -8.72 -8.04 11.44
CA ASN A 73 -7.55 -7.63 10.66
C ASN A 73 -7.87 -6.51 9.65
N TYR A 74 -9.15 -6.30 9.32
CA TYR A 74 -9.62 -5.28 8.37
C TYR A 74 -10.47 -4.20 9.04
N ASP A 75 -10.41 -4.07 10.36
CA ASP A 75 -11.08 -3.01 11.11
C ASP A 75 -10.67 -1.62 10.60
N GLY A 76 -11.66 -0.76 10.34
CA GLY A 76 -11.44 0.60 9.83
C GLY A 76 -11.20 0.69 8.32
N THR A 77 -11.38 -0.41 7.58
CA THR A 77 -11.45 -0.38 6.10
C THR A 77 -12.78 0.17 5.61
N TYR A 78 -12.79 0.62 4.35
CA TYR A 78 -13.98 1.11 3.64
C TYR A 78 -14.34 0.20 2.47
N SER A 79 -15.41 0.54 1.75
CA SER A 79 -15.84 -0.22 0.58
C SER A 79 -16.26 0.70 -0.57
N GLY A 80 -15.74 0.42 -1.77
CA GLY A 80 -16.12 1.16 -2.98
C GLY A 80 -15.45 2.52 -3.07
N THR A 81 -16.19 3.53 -3.51
CA THR A 81 -15.66 4.87 -3.84
C THR A 81 -15.74 5.88 -2.70
N GLU A 82 -16.35 5.52 -1.57
CA GLU A 82 -16.49 6.39 -0.40
C GLU A 82 -15.68 5.80 0.77
N GLY A 83 -15.01 6.68 1.51
CA GLY A 83 -14.12 6.35 2.62
C GLY A 83 -13.39 7.61 3.09
N ASP A 84 -12.79 7.56 4.27
CA ASP A 84 -12.15 8.74 4.86
C ASP A 84 -10.67 8.83 4.49
N GLU A 85 -9.92 7.74 4.67
CA GLU A 85 -8.46 7.71 4.47
C GLU A 85 -8.00 6.42 3.77
N SER A 86 -7.05 6.60 2.86
CA SER A 86 -6.14 5.55 2.42
C SER A 86 -4.77 5.78 3.10
N TYR A 87 -3.83 4.86 2.91
CA TYR A 87 -2.52 4.96 3.55
C TYR A 87 -1.40 4.63 2.59
N TYR A 88 -0.27 5.33 2.70
CA TYR A 88 1.01 4.73 2.34
C TYR A 88 1.43 3.81 3.48
N TYR A 89 1.74 2.55 3.17
CA TYR A 89 2.31 1.59 4.13
C TYR A 89 3.70 1.16 3.69
N LYS A 90 4.60 1.07 4.67
CA LYS A 90 5.89 0.39 4.55
C LYS A 90 5.95 -0.77 5.54
N TYR A 91 6.04 -1.97 4.99
CA TYR A 91 6.29 -3.17 5.79
C TYR A 91 7.76 -3.51 5.78
N LEU A 92 8.29 -3.88 6.95
CA LEU A 92 9.50 -4.70 7.04
C LEU A 92 9.07 -6.16 6.99
N VAL A 93 9.54 -6.90 6.00
CA VAL A 93 9.32 -8.34 5.87
C VAL A 93 10.60 -9.06 6.28
N ASP A 94 10.46 -10.14 7.05
CA ASP A 94 11.54 -11.03 7.43
C ASP A 94 11.15 -12.47 7.05
N GLU A 95 11.70 -12.97 5.95
CA GLU A 95 11.41 -14.32 5.47
C GLU A 95 12.03 -15.42 6.35
N THR A 96 13.09 -15.11 7.10
CA THR A 96 13.75 -16.07 7.99
C THR A 96 12.91 -16.30 9.24
N ALA A 97 12.36 -15.21 9.80
CA ALA A 97 11.44 -15.26 10.93
C ALA A 97 10.02 -15.67 10.51
N GLY A 98 9.67 -15.46 9.24
CA GLY A 98 8.32 -15.70 8.73
C GLY A 98 7.33 -14.61 9.16
N THR A 99 7.79 -13.36 9.27
CA THR A 99 7.03 -12.26 9.88
C THR A 99 6.99 -11.01 9.01
N PHE A 100 6.03 -10.13 9.27
CA PHE A 100 6.03 -8.76 8.76
C PHE A 100 5.57 -7.75 9.82
N THR A 101 6.04 -6.52 9.72
CA THR A 101 5.72 -5.42 10.65
C THR A 101 5.47 -4.14 9.88
N LEU A 102 4.45 -3.35 10.25
CA LEU A 102 4.28 -1.98 9.78
C LEU A 102 5.31 -1.06 10.43
N VAL A 103 6.27 -0.58 9.65
CA VAL A 103 7.37 0.27 10.15
C VAL A 103 7.19 1.75 9.81
N ASP A 104 6.31 2.07 8.86
CA ASP A 104 5.97 3.44 8.51
C ASP A 104 4.58 3.50 7.87
N SER A 105 3.84 4.57 8.17
CA SER A 105 2.49 4.78 7.68
C SER A 105 2.17 6.26 7.58
N VAL A 106 1.62 6.67 6.44
CA VAL A 106 1.19 8.06 6.20
C VAL A 106 -0.27 8.06 5.74
N PRO A 107 -1.20 8.72 6.47
CA PRO A 107 -2.56 8.92 5.99
C PRO A 107 -2.55 9.78 4.74
N VAL A 108 -3.30 9.36 3.73
CA VAL A 108 -3.46 10.07 2.46
C VAL A 108 -4.93 10.11 2.06
N THR A 109 -5.27 11.05 1.18
CA THR A 109 -6.61 11.22 0.63
C THR A 109 -7.17 9.90 0.13
N TYR A 110 -8.36 9.50 0.58
CA TYR A 110 -8.95 8.22 0.20
C TYR A 110 -9.07 8.05 -1.32
N SER A 111 -8.67 6.87 -1.79
CA SER A 111 -8.90 6.44 -3.16
C SER A 111 -9.23 4.95 -3.14
N GLY A 112 -10.50 4.58 -3.15
CA GLY A 112 -10.87 3.16 -3.10
C GLY A 112 -10.47 2.37 -4.35
N TYR A 113 -10.32 3.06 -5.49
CA TYR A 113 -9.81 2.50 -6.73
C TYR A 113 -8.80 3.47 -7.33
N VAL A 114 -7.87 2.92 -8.11
CA VAL A 114 -6.77 3.63 -8.80
C VAL A 114 -5.92 4.50 -7.88
N SER A 115 -4.64 4.17 -7.79
CA SER A 115 -3.69 4.94 -7.00
C SER A 115 -2.28 4.53 -7.35
N SER A 116 -1.33 5.36 -6.95
CA SER A 116 0.07 5.00 -6.96
C SER A 116 0.79 5.59 -5.77
N VAL A 117 1.90 4.95 -5.43
CA VAL A 117 2.93 5.52 -4.57
C VAL A 117 4.28 5.35 -5.23
N GLN A 118 5.19 6.29 -4.97
CA GLN A 118 6.55 6.27 -5.47
C GLN A 118 7.48 6.97 -4.48
N GLN A 119 8.56 6.31 -4.09
CA GLN A 119 9.69 6.97 -3.45
C GLN A 119 10.48 7.78 -4.51
N VAL A 120 10.70 9.07 -4.27
CA VAL A 120 11.40 9.99 -5.18
C VAL A 120 12.55 10.66 -4.43
N GLY A 121 13.72 10.01 -4.43
CA GLY A 121 14.81 10.39 -3.53
C GLY A 121 14.35 10.24 -2.08
N ASP A 122 14.49 11.30 -1.29
CA ASP A 122 14.04 11.31 0.12
C ASP A 122 12.54 11.66 0.26
N ASN A 123 11.85 12.00 -0.83
CA ASN A 123 10.44 12.38 -0.82
C ASN A 123 9.52 11.20 -1.13
N LEU A 124 8.28 11.29 -0.65
CA LEU A 124 7.21 10.34 -0.98
C LEU A 124 6.18 11.02 -1.90
N LEU A 125 5.90 10.42 -3.06
CA LEU A 125 4.83 10.86 -3.96
C LEU A 125 3.67 9.86 -3.91
N THR A 126 2.47 10.34 -3.63
CA THR A 126 1.23 9.54 -3.64
C THR A 126 0.21 10.12 -4.61
N ASP A 127 -0.56 9.26 -5.26
CA ASP A 127 -1.68 9.61 -6.15
C ASP A 127 -2.97 8.94 -5.68
N SER A 128 -3.94 9.75 -5.31
CA SER A 128 -5.31 9.37 -5.02
C SER A 128 -6.15 9.57 -6.28
N GLY A 129 -6.12 8.56 -7.14
CA GLY A 129 -6.58 8.68 -8.52
C GLY A 129 -8.07 8.99 -8.66
N SER A 130 -8.93 8.46 -7.77
CA SER A 130 -10.37 8.79 -7.77
C SER A 130 -10.67 10.19 -7.23
N ALA A 131 -9.75 10.75 -6.44
CA ALA A 131 -9.83 12.12 -5.92
C ALA A 131 -9.19 13.16 -6.87
N PHE A 132 -8.52 12.72 -7.94
CA PHE A 132 -7.72 13.58 -8.83
C PHE A 132 -6.70 14.42 -8.06
N GLU A 133 -6.03 13.80 -7.09
CA GLU A 133 -5.11 14.46 -6.19
C GLU A 133 -3.81 13.69 -6.07
N ALA A 134 -2.68 14.36 -6.27
CA ALA A 134 -1.36 13.81 -5.97
C ALA A 134 -0.66 14.68 -4.92
N ASN A 135 -0.03 14.04 -3.94
CA ASN A 135 0.66 14.69 -2.83
C ASN A 135 2.13 14.29 -2.82
N GLU A 136 3.02 15.26 -2.65
CA GLU A 136 4.44 15.03 -2.40
C GLU A 136 4.76 15.43 -0.96
N PHE A 137 5.34 14.51 -0.20
CA PHE A 137 5.78 14.68 1.18
C PHE A 137 7.31 14.68 1.25
N ASP A 138 7.87 15.39 2.21
CA ASP A 138 9.30 15.30 2.55
C ASP A 138 9.60 14.01 3.34
N GLN A 139 10.88 13.80 3.66
CA GLN A 139 11.37 12.63 4.42
C GLN A 139 10.76 12.48 5.83
N ASP A 140 10.22 13.57 6.38
CA ASP A 140 9.60 13.63 7.70
C ASP A 140 8.07 13.57 7.59
N HIS A 141 7.56 13.21 6.40
CA HIS A 141 6.16 13.14 6.01
C HIS A 141 5.39 14.45 6.11
N ASN A 142 6.07 15.59 6.05
CA ASN A 142 5.40 16.88 5.91
C ASN A 142 5.00 17.08 4.45
N LEU A 143 3.76 17.49 4.24
CA LEU A 143 3.26 17.81 2.90
C LEU A 143 4.05 18.99 2.30
N ILE A 144 4.71 18.75 1.17
CA ILE A 144 5.40 19.77 0.38
C ILE A 144 4.41 20.41 -0.59
N GLN A 145 3.68 19.58 -1.34
CA GLN A 145 2.81 20.05 -2.42
C GLN A 145 1.66 19.08 -2.69
N THR A 146 0.49 19.66 -2.96
CA THR A 146 -0.67 18.96 -3.52
C THR A 146 -0.91 19.43 -4.95
N LEU A 147 -1.06 18.49 -5.88
CA LEU A 147 -1.52 18.70 -7.24
C LEU A 147 -2.96 18.19 -7.35
N THR A 148 -3.90 19.09 -7.57
CA THR A 148 -5.30 18.75 -7.83
C THR A 148 -5.62 18.86 -9.31
N GLY A 149 -6.52 18.03 -9.81
CA GLY A 149 -6.99 18.11 -11.18
C GLY A 149 -8.44 17.66 -11.36
N SER A 150 -8.76 17.35 -12.60
CA SER A 150 -10.04 16.78 -12.99
C SER A 150 -9.85 15.96 -14.27
N GLY A 151 -10.78 15.05 -14.55
CA GLY A 151 -10.76 14.23 -15.75
C GLY A 151 -12.13 13.66 -16.06
N ALA A 152 -12.35 13.28 -17.32
CA ALA A 152 -13.54 12.53 -17.71
C ALA A 152 -13.55 11.12 -17.10
N THR A 153 -12.37 10.60 -16.75
CA THR A 153 -12.14 9.35 -16.02
C THR A 153 -11.09 9.62 -14.94
N TRP A 154 -11.07 8.81 -13.88
CA TRP A 154 -10.07 8.90 -12.80
C TRP A 154 -8.63 8.87 -13.31
N TRP A 155 -7.72 9.50 -12.57
CA TRP A 155 -6.30 9.32 -12.79
C TRP A 155 -5.91 7.89 -12.45
N TYR A 156 -5.14 7.24 -13.33
CA TYR A 156 -4.74 5.87 -13.08
C TYR A 156 -3.55 5.79 -12.12
N ARG A 157 -2.47 6.52 -12.46
CA ARG A 157 -1.23 6.65 -11.68
C ARG A 157 -0.55 7.96 -12.02
N VAL A 158 0.12 8.58 -11.03
CA VAL A 158 1.03 9.71 -11.21
C VAL A 158 2.42 9.31 -10.73
N PHE A 159 3.42 9.54 -11.58
CA PHE A 159 4.83 9.29 -11.29
C PHE A 159 5.67 10.51 -11.64
N LYS A 160 6.74 10.72 -10.89
CA LYS A 160 7.72 11.78 -11.08
C LYS A 160 9.04 11.16 -11.54
N TYR A 161 9.60 11.74 -12.59
CA TYR A 161 10.88 11.34 -13.17
C TYR A 161 11.78 12.57 -13.22
N ASP A 162 13.06 12.39 -12.90
CA ASP A 162 14.08 13.43 -13.03
C ASP A 162 14.57 13.58 -14.49
N TYR A 163 14.17 12.65 -15.36
CA TYR A 163 14.61 12.52 -16.75
C TYR A 163 16.14 12.41 -16.91
N SER A 164 16.87 12.05 -15.85
CA SER A 164 18.31 11.83 -15.92
C SER A 164 18.61 10.61 -16.78
N GLY A 165 19.50 10.76 -17.77
CA GLY A 165 19.90 9.66 -18.66
C GLY A 165 18.92 9.37 -19.81
N TYR A 166 17.83 10.14 -19.93
CA TYR A 166 16.91 10.04 -21.07
C TYR A 166 17.35 10.99 -22.20
N TRP A 167 17.49 10.45 -23.41
CA TRP A 167 17.61 11.23 -24.63
C TRP A 167 16.25 11.25 -25.33
N PHE A 168 15.58 12.39 -25.35
CA PHE A 168 14.47 12.61 -26.28
C PHE A 168 15.07 13.02 -27.63
N ALA A 169 14.85 12.21 -28.66
CA ALA A 169 15.21 12.51 -30.04
C ALA A 169 14.02 13.15 -30.79
#